data_AF-A0A0Q5V067-F1
#
_entry.id   AF-A0A0Q5V067-F1
#
_cell.length_a   1.000
_cell.length_b   1.000
_cell.length_c   1.000
_cell.angle_alpha   90.00
_cell.angle_beta   90.00
_cell.angle_gamma   90.00
#
_symmetry.space_group_name_H-M   'P 1'
#
loop_
_entity.id
_entity.type
_entity.pdbx_description
1 polymer ?
#
loop_
_entity_poly.entity_id
_entity_poly.type
_entity_poly.pdbx_seq_one_letter_code
_entity_poly.pdbx_strand_id
1 'polypeptide(L)'
;MADSSVNDTVNDLKTTANEVGTELSKTIDNGDVSAKAGDAKQAIKDGANKYTAQATDKVRTFAEDGKARASGALEQVAQLLTDAAGQVDEKLGSQYGTYARSAADSVSGFADQVKAKDIDELFDDARELVRKSPAIAVGAAAAIGFVVARLVQSGVDANSKV
;
A
#
# COMPACT_ATOMS: atom_id res chain seq x y z
N MET A 1 -23.95 -23.98 -4.20
CA MET A 1 -23.96 -23.57 -2.77
C MET A 1 -22.53 -23.18 -2.41
N ALA A 2 -22.10 -21.95 -2.71
CA ALA A 2 -20.74 -21.48 -2.46
C ALA A 2 -20.76 -19.95 -2.34
N ASP A 3 -21.16 -19.40 -1.18
CA ASP A 3 -21.02 -17.95 -0.93
C ASP A 3 -21.04 -17.52 0.56
N SER A 4 -21.13 -18.44 1.53
CA SER A 4 -21.06 -18.08 2.97
C SER A 4 -19.62 -17.87 3.44
N SER A 5 -18.70 -18.74 3.00
CA SER A 5 -17.32 -18.80 3.50
C SER A 5 -16.51 -17.52 3.26
N VAL A 6 -16.76 -16.79 2.17
CA VAL A 6 -16.05 -15.54 1.86
C VAL A 6 -16.54 -14.41 2.76
N ASN A 7 -17.86 -14.33 3.01
CA ASN A 7 -18.46 -13.32 3.86
C ASN A 7 -18.09 -13.54 5.35
N ASP A 8 -17.98 -14.79 5.76
CA ASP A 8 -17.53 -15.19 7.11
C ASP A 8 -16.04 -14.81 7.32
N THR A 9 -15.18 -15.08 6.33
CA THR A 9 -13.75 -14.69 6.38
C THR A 9 -13.55 -13.17 6.47
N VAL A 10 -14.39 -12.40 5.76
CA VAL A 10 -14.32 -10.93 5.77
C VAL A 10 -14.81 -10.35 7.11
N ASN A 11 -15.79 -10.97 7.74
CA ASN A 11 -16.27 -10.55 9.07
C ASN A 11 -15.32 -10.95 10.20
N ASP A 12 -14.68 -12.11 10.10
CA ASP A 12 -13.63 -12.52 11.04
C ASP A 12 -12.43 -11.57 10.94
N LEU A 13 -12.02 -11.18 9.73
CA LEU A 13 -10.95 -10.22 9.54
C LEU A 13 -11.27 -8.84 10.14
N LYS A 14 -12.51 -8.37 10.03
CA LYS A 14 -12.96 -7.12 10.68
C LYS A 14 -12.94 -7.23 12.21
N THR A 15 -13.28 -8.40 12.74
CA THR A 15 -13.30 -8.67 14.18
C THR A 15 -11.87 -8.71 14.73
N THR A 16 -10.98 -9.46 14.07
CA THR A 16 -9.55 -9.51 14.39
C THR A 16 -8.89 -8.13 14.27
N ALA A 17 -9.24 -7.33 13.25
CA ALA A 17 -8.71 -5.97 13.11
C ALA A 17 -9.14 -5.04 14.27
N ASN A 18 -10.37 -5.17 14.77
CA ASN A 18 -10.85 -4.41 15.92
C ASN A 18 -10.19 -4.86 17.23
N GLU A 19 -9.95 -6.17 17.39
CA GLU A 19 -9.25 -6.72 18.55
C GLU A 19 -7.79 -6.27 18.59
N VAL A 20 -7.09 -6.33 17.45
CA VAL A 20 -5.72 -5.82 17.31
C VAL A 20 -5.67 -4.31 17.57
N GLY A 21 -6.64 -3.54 17.07
CA GLY A 21 -6.75 -2.11 17.34
C GLY A 21 -6.96 -1.80 18.83
N THR A 22 -7.74 -2.62 19.53
CA THR A 22 -8.04 -2.47 20.96
C THR A 22 -6.85 -2.85 21.83
N GLU A 23 -6.15 -3.94 21.52
CA GLU A 23 -4.93 -4.37 22.23
C GLU A 23 -3.75 -3.43 22.01
N LEU A 24 -3.61 -2.89 20.79
CA LEU A 24 -2.62 -1.88 20.48
C LEU A 24 -2.89 -0.58 21.26
N SER A 25 -4.15 -0.15 21.36
CA SER A 25 -4.54 1.04 22.14
C SER A 25 -4.22 0.86 23.62
N LYS A 26 -4.58 -0.28 24.22
CA LYS A 26 -4.21 -0.61 25.61
C LYS A 26 -2.70 -0.66 25.85
N THR A 27 -1.95 -1.15 24.87
CA THR A 27 -0.48 -1.23 24.95
C THR A 27 0.13 0.18 24.88
N ILE A 28 -0.46 1.09 24.11
CA ILE A 28 -0.06 2.51 24.05
C ILE A 28 -0.41 3.26 25.34
N ASP A 29 -1.57 2.99 25.96
CA ASP A 29 -2.03 3.68 27.18
C ASP A 29 -1.24 3.34 28.45
N ASN A 30 -0.53 2.21 28.49
CA ASN A 30 0.20 1.73 29.68
C ASN A 30 1.54 2.45 29.97
N GLY A 31 1.82 3.62 29.39
CA GLY A 31 2.93 4.52 29.77
C GLY A 31 4.36 4.06 29.40
N ASP A 32 4.65 2.76 29.47
CA ASP A 32 5.95 2.15 29.10
C ASP A 32 6.22 2.24 27.59
N VAL A 33 5.16 2.15 26.78
CA VAL A 33 5.25 2.36 25.33
C VAL A 33 5.47 3.82 25.02
N SER A 34 4.94 4.76 25.79
CA SER A 34 5.13 6.20 25.52
C SER A 34 6.59 6.63 25.74
N ALA A 35 7.25 6.11 26.78
CA ALA A 35 8.67 6.34 27.02
C ALA A 35 9.56 5.71 25.94
N LYS A 36 9.36 4.41 25.64
CA LYS A 36 10.11 3.72 24.57
C LYS A 36 9.79 4.22 23.17
N ALA A 37 8.56 4.65 22.91
CA ALA A 37 8.18 5.30 21.67
C ALA A 37 8.81 6.69 21.55
N GLY A 38 9.01 7.41 22.66
CA GLY A 38 9.80 8.64 22.70
C GLY A 38 11.23 8.41 22.22
N ASP A 39 11.91 7.42 22.82
CA ASP A 39 13.29 7.07 22.46
C ASP A 39 13.42 6.53 21.04
N ALA A 40 12.51 5.62 20.63
CA ALA A 40 12.47 5.09 19.27
C ALA A 40 12.16 6.19 18.24
N LYS A 41 11.25 7.10 18.55
CA LYS A 41 10.94 8.26 17.71
C LYS A 41 12.12 9.20 17.61
N GLN A 42 12.87 9.40 18.68
CA GLN A 42 14.08 10.23 18.69
C GLN A 42 15.17 9.59 17.82
N ALA A 43 15.45 8.29 18.00
CA ALA A 43 16.43 7.56 17.20
C ALA A 43 16.05 7.52 15.70
N ILE A 44 14.77 7.28 15.40
CA ILE A 44 14.25 7.33 14.02
C ILE A 44 14.36 8.74 13.47
N LYS A 45 14.05 9.79 14.24
CA LYS A 45 14.15 11.17 13.76
C LYS A 45 15.61 11.56 13.48
N ASP A 46 16.54 11.18 14.34
CA ASP A 46 17.97 11.48 14.18
C ASP A 46 18.59 10.70 13.00
N GLY A 47 18.20 9.44 12.83
CA GLY A 47 18.56 8.64 11.65
C GLY A 47 17.92 9.18 10.37
N ALA A 48 16.61 9.43 10.40
CA ALA A 48 15.87 9.98 9.28
C ALA A 48 16.45 11.32 8.85
N ASN A 49 16.77 12.25 9.75
CA ASN A 49 17.35 13.55 9.37
C ASN A 49 18.68 13.42 8.60
N LYS A 50 19.51 12.45 8.96
CA LYS A 50 20.79 12.20 8.25
C LYS A 50 20.59 11.58 6.87
N TYR A 51 19.61 10.67 6.73
CA TYR A 51 19.34 9.97 5.48
C TYR A 51 18.37 10.70 4.54
N THR A 52 17.38 11.42 5.07
CA THR A 52 16.36 12.16 4.28
C THR A 52 16.99 13.27 3.46
N ALA A 53 17.95 14.03 4.00
CA ALA A 53 18.60 15.08 3.23
C ALA A 53 19.31 14.55 1.97
N GLN A 54 19.93 13.35 2.04
CA GLN A 54 20.58 12.71 0.89
C GLN A 54 19.61 11.90 0.02
N ALA A 55 18.55 11.38 0.61
CA ALA A 55 17.56 10.58 -0.07
C ALA A 55 16.57 11.44 -0.86
N THR A 56 16.19 12.63 -0.40
CA THR A 56 15.18 13.47 -1.09
C THR A 56 15.58 13.80 -2.53
N ASP A 57 16.83 14.24 -2.77
CA ASP A 57 17.29 14.57 -4.12
C ASP A 57 17.37 13.33 -5.03
N LYS A 58 17.81 12.20 -4.48
CA LYS A 58 17.81 10.91 -5.19
C LYS A 58 16.40 10.43 -5.47
N VAL A 59 15.50 10.50 -4.49
CA VAL A 59 14.10 10.05 -4.60
C VAL A 59 13.36 10.87 -5.63
N ARG A 60 13.59 12.18 -5.73
CA ARG A 60 12.94 13.01 -6.77
C ARG A 60 13.37 12.56 -8.18
N THR A 61 14.66 12.37 -8.39
CA THR A 61 15.20 11.86 -9.67
C THR A 61 14.71 10.44 -9.96
N PHE A 62 14.74 9.55 -8.95
CA PHE A 62 14.25 8.17 -9.06
C PHE A 62 12.73 8.09 -9.21
N ALA A 63 11.97 9.07 -8.75
CA ALA A 63 10.51 9.09 -8.90
C ALA A 63 10.12 9.42 -10.33
N GLU A 64 10.80 10.36 -10.99
CA GLU A 64 10.59 10.65 -12.42
C GLU A 64 10.99 9.45 -13.29
N ASP A 65 12.18 8.90 -13.05
CA ASP A 65 12.70 7.72 -13.76
C ASP A 65 11.87 6.45 -13.46
N GLY A 66 11.42 6.33 -12.21
CA GLY A 66 10.58 5.24 -11.71
C GLY A 66 9.17 5.31 -12.27
N LYS A 67 8.60 6.51 -12.44
CA LYS A 67 7.31 6.71 -13.10
C LYS A 67 7.36 6.21 -14.54
N ALA A 68 8.41 6.55 -15.30
CA ALA A 68 8.57 6.10 -16.67
C ALA A 68 8.78 4.57 -16.78
N ARG A 69 9.58 3.97 -15.89
CA ARG A 69 9.76 2.50 -15.85
C ARG A 69 8.50 1.77 -15.42
N ALA A 70 7.81 2.28 -14.40
CA ALA A 70 6.57 1.72 -13.90
C ALA A 70 5.45 1.85 -14.95
N SER A 71 5.33 2.99 -15.64
CA SER A 71 4.34 3.16 -16.71
C SER A 71 4.58 2.16 -17.84
N GLY A 72 5.83 1.95 -18.26
CA GLY A 72 6.16 0.95 -19.27
C GLY A 72 5.84 -0.49 -18.81
N ALA A 73 6.12 -0.83 -17.56
CA ALA A 73 5.77 -2.13 -17.00
C ALA A 73 4.25 -2.33 -16.87
N LEU A 74 3.52 -1.29 -16.44
CA LEU A 74 2.07 -1.30 -16.35
C LEU A 74 1.42 -1.40 -17.72
N GLU A 75 1.98 -0.78 -18.75
CA GLU A 75 1.52 -0.87 -20.13
C GLU A 75 1.68 -2.29 -20.67
N GLN A 76 2.80 -2.96 -20.37
CA GLN A 76 3.00 -4.38 -20.69
C GLN A 76 1.99 -5.29 -19.96
N VAL A 77 1.73 -5.03 -18.69
CA VAL A 77 0.72 -5.78 -17.91
C VAL A 77 -0.68 -5.53 -18.46
N ALA A 78 -1.01 -4.29 -18.82
CA ALA A 78 -2.29 -3.94 -19.45
C ALA A 78 -2.45 -4.67 -20.79
N GLN A 79 -1.41 -4.72 -21.61
CA GLN A 79 -1.41 -5.47 -22.87
C GLN A 79 -1.72 -6.96 -22.63
N LEU A 80 -1.03 -7.58 -21.67
CA LEU A 80 -1.23 -8.99 -21.30
C LEU A 80 -2.64 -9.25 -20.76
N LEU A 81 -3.17 -8.32 -19.94
CA LEU A 81 -4.53 -8.41 -19.43
C LEU A 81 -5.57 -8.21 -20.54
N THR A 82 -5.32 -7.33 -21.52
CA THR A 82 -6.18 -7.17 -22.70
C THR A 82 -6.17 -8.43 -23.57
N ASP A 83 -5.00 -9.03 -23.82
CA ASP A 83 -4.86 -10.28 -24.56
C ASP A 83 -5.52 -11.47 -23.83
N ALA A 84 -5.49 -11.46 -22.50
CA ALA A 84 -6.17 -12.45 -21.66
C ALA A 84 -7.68 -12.19 -21.55
N ALA A 85 -8.11 -10.94 -21.45
CA ALA A 85 -9.52 -10.55 -21.40
C ALA A 85 -10.23 -10.88 -22.71
N GLY A 86 -9.55 -10.73 -23.86
CA GLY A 86 -10.03 -11.22 -25.16
C GLY A 86 -10.30 -12.73 -25.17
N GLN A 87 -9.71 -13.49 -24.26
CA GLN A 87 -9.96 -14.92 -24.06
C GLN A 87 -10.96 -15.24 -22.93
N VAL A 88 -11.33 -14.26 -22.10
CA VAL A 88 -12.15 -14.44 -20.87
C VAL A 88 -13.56 -13.83 -20.99
N ASP A 89 -13.80 -12.96 -21.99
CA ASP A 89 -15.08 -12.27 -22.25
C ASP A 89 -16.27 -13.24 -22.49
N GLU A 90 -15.98 -14.54 -22.66
CA GLU A 90 -16.97 -15.57 -22.97
C GLU A 90 -17.64 -16.23 -21.73
N LYS A 91 -17.24 -15.89 -20.48
CA LYS A 91 -17.67 -16.70 -19.30
C LYS A 91 -18.17 -16.01 -18.03
N LEU A 92 -18.16 -14.68 -17.89
CA LEU A 92 -18.40 -14.03 -16.59
C LEU A 92 -19.69 -13.18 -16.59
N GLY A 93 -20.80 -13.78 -16.16
CA GLY A 93 -22.13 -13.18 -16.15
C GLY A 93 -22.35 -11.98 -15.21
N SER A 94 -23.51 -11.33 -15.38
CA SER A 94 -23.86 -9.96 -14.95
C SER A 94 -23.82 -9.63 -13.45
N GLN A 95 -23.79 -10.61 -12.53
CA GLN A 95 -23.97 -10.36 -11.09
C GLN A 95 -22.69 -10.03 -10.31
N TYR A 96 -21.49 -10.25 -10.87
CA TYR A 96 -20.23 -9.75 -10.29
C TYR A 96 -19.90 -8.32 -10.77
N GLY A 97 -20.72 -7.75 -11.67
CA GLY A 97 -20.43 -6.50 -12.36
C GLY A 97 -20.50 -5.25 -11.48
N THR A 98 -21.36 -5.21 -10.46
CA THR A 98 -21.60 -3.97 -9.70
C THR A 98 -20.50 -3.65 -8.70
N TYR A 99 -20.00 -4.67 -7.97
CA TYR A 99 -18.88 -4.49 -7.05
C TYR A 99 -17.57 -4.27 -7.82
N ALA A 100 -17.39 -4.98 -8.93
CA ALA A 100 -16.30 -4.75 -9.86
C ALA A 100 -16.35 -3.33 -10.44
N ARG A 101 -17.54 -2.78 -10.73
CA ARG A 101 -17.70 -1.43 -11.27
C ARG A 101 -17.40 -0.34 -10.25
N SER A 102 -17.89 -0.45 -9.00
CA SER A 102 -17.51 0.52 -7.94
C SER A 102 -16.02 0.51 -7.62
N ALA A 103 -15.40 -0.67 -7.60
CA ALA A 103 -13.95 -0.79 -7.45
C ALA A 103 -13.22 -0.19 -8.66
N ALA A 104 -13.69 -0.48 -9.88
CA ALA A 104 -13.14 0.09 -11.10
C ALA A 104 -13.25 1.61 -11.14
N ASP A 105 -14.39 2.19 -10.73
CA ASP A 105 -14.59 3.64 -10.68
C ASP A 105 -13.65 4.29 -9.66
N SER A 106 -13.45 3.66 -8.50
CA SER A 106 -12.51 4.13 -7.48
C SER A 106 -11.06 4.09 -7.96
N VAL A 107 -10.68 3.01 -8.66
CA VAL A 107 -9.35 2.84 -9.24
C VAL A 107 -9.14 3.81 -10.42
N SER A 108 -10.15 4.02 -11.26
CA SER A 108 -10.11 4.97 -12.38
C SER A 108 -9.96 6.40 -11.88
N GLY A 109 -10.76 6.81 -10.90
CA GLY A 109 -10.66 8.15 -10.32
C GLY A 109 -9.29 8.40 -9.68
N PHE A 110 -8.69 7.38 -9.07
CA PHE A 110 -7.33 7.46 -8.56
C PHE A 110 -6.28 7.52 -9.69
N ALA A 111 -6.43 6.73 -10.74
CA ALA A 111 -5.54 6.74 -11.90
C ALA A 111 -5.57 8.11 -12.62
N ASP A 112 -6.75 8.71 -12.77
CA ASP A 112 -6.91 10.03 -13.35
C ASP A 112 -6.23 11.11 -12.49
N GLN A 113 -6.34 11.01 -11.16
CA GLN A 113 -5.61 11.89 -10.24
C GLN A 113 -4.09 11.73 -10.38
N VAL A 114 -3.58 10.50 -10.43
CA VAL A 114 -2.13 10.24 -10.59
C VAL A 114 -1.60 10.71 -11.95
N LYS A 115 -2.44 10.67 -12.99
CA LYS A 115 -2.07 11.10 -14.35
C LYS A 115 -2.13 12.62 -14.50
N ALA A 116 -3.13 13.26 -13.92
CA ALA A 116 -3.37 14.70 -14.05
C ALA A 116 -2.56 15.54 -13.06
N LYS A 117 -2.19 14.99 -11.90
CA LYS A 117 -1.44 15.71 -10.87
C LYS A 117 0.05 15.58 -11.04
N ASP A 118 0.74 16.67 -10.74
CA ASP A 118 2.18 16.68 -10.57
C ASP A 118 2.58 15.97 -9.27
N ILE A 119 3.83 15.48 -9.24
CA ILE A 119 4.39 14.76 -8.08
C ILE A 119 4.26 15.61 -6.81
N ASP A 120 4.47 16.93 -6.92
CA ASP A 120 4.38 17.85 -5.77
C ASP A 120 2.94 17.94 -5.21
N GLU A 121 1.91 17.92 -6.06
CA GLU A 121 0.50 17.89 -5.63
C GLU A 121 0.12 16.56 -4.98
N LEU A 122 0.65 15.43 -5.50
CA LEU A 122 0.44 14.11 -4.89
C LEU A 122 1.06 14.03 -3.50
N PHE A 123 2.22 14.68 -3.28
CA PHE A 123 2.85 14.77 -1.97
C PHE A 123 2.02 15.60 -0.98
N ASP A 124 1.43 16.70 -1.44
CA ASP A 124 0.59 17.54 -0.59
C ASP A 124 -0.72 16.83 -0.18
N ASP A 125 -1.37 16.12 -1.11
CA ASP A 125 -2.54 15.29 -0.79
C ASP A 125 -2.18 14.16 0.18
N ALA A 126 -1.06 13.47 -0.05
CA ALA A 126 -0.58 12.43 0.84
C ALA A 126 -0.32 12.99 2.25
N ARG A 127 0.28 14.18 2.34
CA ARG A 127 0.51 14.87 3.61
C ARG A 127 -0.80 15.22 4.33
N GLU A 128 -1.82 15.65 3.59
CA GLU A 128 -3.15 15.91 4.14
C GLU A 128 -3.81 14.62 4.67
N LEU A 129 -3.71 13.50 3.94
CA LEU A 129 -4.19 12.19 4.38
C LEU A 129 -3.50 11.73 5.67
N VAL A 130 -2.17 11.88 5.76
CA VAL A 130 -1.42 11.56 6.99
C VAL A 130 -1.91 12.40 8.17
N ARG A 131 -2.15 13.71 7.95
CA ARG A 131 -2.67 14.61 8.98
C ARG A 131 -4.08 14.23 9.42
N LYS A 132 -4.94 13.86 8.47
CA LYS A 132 -6.35 13.52 8.72
C LYS A 132 -6.51 12.15 9.39
N SER A 133 -5.61 11.22 9.11
CA SER A 133 -5.70 9.84 9.61
C SER A 133 -4.30 9.23 9.85
N PRO A 134 -3.65 9.57 10.97
CA PRO A 134 -2.30 9.08 11.28
C PRO A 134 -2.23 7.55 11.39
N ALA A 135 -3.28 6.88 11.87
CA ALA A 135 -3.33 5.42 11.97
C ALA A 135 -3.28 4.73 10.59
N ILE A 136 -4.03 5.25 9.61
CA ILE A 136 -4.04 4.71 8.24
C ILE A 136 -2.64 4.87 7.61
N ALA A 137 -2.00 6.02 7.81
CA ALA A 137 -0.66 6.26 7.31
C ALA A 137 0.37 5.28 7.89
N VAL A 138 0.35 5.04 9.21
CA VAL A 138 1.24 4.07 9.87
C VAL A 138 0.98 2.65 9.36
N GLY A 139 -0.29 2.26 9.19
CA GLY A 139 -0.65 0.96 8.63
C GLY A 139 -0.19 0.77 7.18
N ALA A 140 -0.38 1.77 6.34
CA ALA A 140 0.08 1.76 4.95
C ALA A 140 1.61 1.68 4.84
N ALA A 141 2.33 2.48 5.65
CA ALA A 141 3.79 2.44 5.69
C ALA A 141 4.31 1.06 6.15
N ALA A 142 3.69 0.46 7.16
CA ALA A 142 4.04 -0.88 7.62
C ALA A 142 3.77 -1.96 6.55
N ALA A 143 2.64 -1.88 5.84
CA ALA A 143 2.31 -2.80 4.76
C ALA A 143 3.30 -2.69 3.58
N ILE A 144 3.61 -1.46 3.14
CA ILE A 144 4.59 -1.22 2.06
C ILE A 144 5.97 -1.74 2.49
N GLY A 145 6.40 -1.41 3.71
CA GLY A 145 7.68 -1.87 4.26
C GLY A 145 7.75 -3.40 4.34
N PHE A 146 6.66 -4.07 4.73
CA PHE A 146 6.56 -5.52 4.76
C PHE A 146 6.67 -6.14 3.36
N VAL A 147 6.00 -5.58 2.35
CA VAL A 147 6.10 -6.06 0.96
C VAL A 147 7.53 -5.95 0.46
N VAL A 148 8.20 -4.81 0.67
CA VAL A 148 9.60 -4.62 0.28
C VAL A 148 10.51 -5.60 1.01
N ALA A 149 10.35 -5.74 2.33
CA ALA A 149 11.11 -6.68 3.14
C ALA A 149 10.89 -8.13 2.65
N ARG A 150 9.65 -8.49 2.31
CA ARG A 150 9.30 -9.81 1.81
C ARG A 150 9.91 -10.07 0.44
N LEU A 151 9.94 -9.09 -0.47
CA LEU A 151 10.58 -9.24 -1.78
C LEU A 151 12.09 -9.41 -1.65
N VAL A 152 12.75 -8.59 -0.83
CA VAL A 152 14.18 -8.71 -0.55
C VAL A 152 14.48 -10.07 0.07
N GLN A 153 13.73 -10.48 1.10
CA GLN A 153 13.94 -11.76 1.76
C GLN A 153 13.67 -12.95 0.81
N SER A 154 12.59 -12.90 0.02
CA SER A 154 12.30 -13.95 -0.98
C SER A 154 13.37 -14.03 -2.07
N GLY A 155 13.95 -12.90 -2.47
CA GLY A 155 15.05 -12.84 -3.43
C GLY A 155 16.37 -13.37 -2.86
N VAL A 156 16.62 -13.15 -1.56
CA VAL A 156 17.79 -13.70 -0.86
C VAL A 156 17.62 -15.21 -0.59
N ASP A 157 16.41 -15.67 -0.28
CA ASP A 157 16.08 -17.09 -0.12
C ASP A 157 16.21 -17.86 -1.44
N ALA A 158 15.87 -17.23 -2.58
CA ALA A 158 16.05 -17.80 -3.91
C ALA A 158 17.53 -18.03 -4.29
N ASN A 159 18.48 -17.40 -3.59
CA ASN A 159 19.92 -17.57 -3.77
C ASN A 159 20.57 -18.53 -2.74
N SER A 160 19.79 -19.14 -1.84
CA SER A 160 20.34 -20.07 -0.82
C SER A 160 20.46 -21.53 -1.30
N LYS A 161 20.17 -21.80 -2.58
CA LYS A 161 20.48 -23.07 -3.25
C LYS A 161 21.31 -22.84 -4.51
N VAL A 162 22.58 -22.54 -4.31
CA VAL A 162 23.68 -22.84 -5.24
C VAL A 162 24.90 -23.26 -4.45
#